data_AF-A0A3M2VYE4-F1
#
_entry.id   AF-A0A3M2VYE4-F1
#
_cell.length_a   1.000
_cell.length_b   1.000
_cell.length_c   1.000
_cell.angle_alpha   90.00
_cell.angle_beta   90.00
_cell.angle_gamma   90.00
#
_symmetry.space_group_name_H-M   'P 1'
#
loop_
_entity.id
_entity.type
_entity.pdbx_description
1 polymer ?
#
loop_
_entity_poly.entity_id
_entity_poly.type
_entity_poly.pdbx_seq_one_letter_code
_entity_poly.pdbx_strand_id
1 'polypeptide(L)'
;SREILPEVKSSSEVYGHSKSGIPIAGIAGDQQAALFGQMCVEPGQAKNTYGTGCFLLMNTGKKAVKSAHGMLTTIGCGPRGEVAYALEGAVFNGGSTVQWL
;
A
#
# COMPACT_ATOMS: atom_id res chain seq x y z
N SER A 1 -18.64 3.23 20.60
CA SER A 1 -17.51 4.00 20.06
C SER A 1 -17.34 3.88 18.53
N ARG A 2 -18.38 3.57 17.73
CA ARG A 2 -18.29 3.61 16.25
C ARG A 2 -18.22 5.04 15.69
N GLU A 3 -18.58 6.04 16.49
CA GLU A 3 -18.70 7.44 16.09
C GLU A 3 -17.36 8.11 15.73
N ILE A 4 -16.23 7.53 16.13
CA ILE A 4 -14.89 8.08 15.84
C ILE A 4 -14.25 7.51 14.57
N LEU A 5 -14.86 6.49 13.95
CA LEU A 5 -14.28 5.83 12.80
C LEU A 5 -14.54 6.66 11.53
N PRO A 6 -13.53 6.91 10.69
CA PRO A 6 -13.74 7.56 9.41
C PRO A 6 -14.50 6.64 8.46
N GLU A 7 -15.15 7.23 7.46
CA GLU A 7 -15.69 6.50 6.31
C GLU A 7 -14.54 5.96 5.47
N VAL A 8 -14.59 4.66 5.15
CA VAL A 8 -13.61 4.02 4.25
C VAL A 8 -14.04 4.27 2.80
N LYS A 9 -13.10 4.80 2.01
CA LYS A 9 -13.29 5.12 0.59
C LYS A 9 -12.23 4.43 -0.26
N SER A 10 -12.44 4.36 -1.58
CA SER A 10 -11.46 3.84 -2.52
C SER A 10 -10.17 4.70 -2.51
N SER A 11 -9.08 4.21 -3.10
CA SER A 11 -7.84 5.00 -3.17
C SER A 11 -7.84 6.08 -4.26
N SER A 12 -8.82 6.05 -5.18
CA SER A 12 -8.94 7.00 -6.29
C SER A 12 -10.39 7.42 -6.51
N GLU A 13 -10.83 8.43 -5.75
CA GLU A 13 -12.11 9.11 -5.93
C GLU A 13 -12.01 10.53 -5.35
N VAL A 14 -12.93 11.43 -5.73
CA VAL A 14 -12.97 12.79 -5.16
C VAL A 14 -13.57 12.73 -3.76
N TYR A 15 -12.73 12.85 -2.73
CA TYR A 15 -13.16 12.86 -1.33
C TYR A 15 -13.73 14.22 -0.89
N GLY A 16 -13.29 15.28 -1.57
CA GLY A 16 -13.62 16.66 -1.25
C GLY A 16 -12.66 17.62 -1.95
N HIS A 17 -12.73 18.89 -1.57
CA HIS A 17 -11.88 19.94 -2.11
C HIS A 17 -11.13 20.65 -0.97
N SER A 18 -9.91 21.08 -1.24
CA SER A 18 -9.17 21.97 -0.34
C SER A 18 -9.90 23.32 -0.20
N LYS A 19 -9.46 24.15 0.75
CA LYS A 19 -9.99 25.54 0.88
C LYS A 19 -9.81 26.37 -0.39
N SER A 20 -8.83 26.05 -1.23
CA SER A 20 -8.57 26.71 -2.52
C SER A 20 -9.32 26.07 -3.69
N GLY A 21 -10.19 25.08 -3.45
CA GLY A 21 -10.96 24.41 -4.49
C GLY A 21 -10.21 23.32 -5.24
N ILE A 22 -9.04 22.87 -4.76
CA ILE A 22 -8.28 21.79 -5.41
C ILE A 22 -8.89 20.45 -4.98
N PRO A 23 -9.25 19.55 -5.91
CA PRO A 23 -9.82 18.26 -5.56
C PRO A 23 -8.78 17.39 -4.84
N ILE A 24 -9.17 16.83 -3.70
CA ILE A 24 -8.44 15.77 -3.02
C ILE A 24 -8.98 14.46 -3.60
N ALA A 25 -8.17 13.81 -4.45
CA ALA A 25 -8.61 12.69 -5.28
C ALA A 25 -7.75 11.40 -5.21
N GLY A 26 -6.70 11.39 -4.39
CA GLY A 26 -5.84 10.22 -4.19
C GLY A 26 -5.41 10.08 -2.73
N ILE A 27 -5.69 8.92 -2.13
CA ILE A 27 -5.26 8.56 -0.77
C ILE A 27 -4.83 7.09 -0.78
N ALA A 28 -3.58 6.83 -0.41
CA ALA A 28 -3.04 5.48 -0.27
C ALA A 28 -1.96 5.48 0.83
N GLY A 29 -1.78 4.33 1.49
CA GLY A 29 -0.61 4.13 2.36
C GLY A 29 0.69 4.17 1.56
N ASP A 30 1.78 4.63 2.16
CA ASP A 30 3.06 4.86 1.48
C ASP A 30 3.56 3.63 0.70
N GLN A 31 3.56 2.45 1.33
CA GLN A 31 4.04 1.23 0.68
C GLN A 31 3.16 0.80 -0.51
N GLN A 32 1.84 0.95 -0.39
CA GLN A 32 0.87 0.70 -1.47
C GLN A 32 0.98 1.74 -2.59
N ALA A 33 1.22 3.01 -2.23
CA ALA A 33 1.45 4.09 -3.19
C ALA A 33 2.74 3.85 -3.98
N ALA A 34 3.82 3.39 -3.32
CA ALA A 34 5.06 3.00 -3.97
C ALA A 34 4.89 1.80 -4.90
N LEU A 35 4.09 0.79 -4.50
CA LEU A 35 3.73 -0.34 -5.36
C LEU A 35 2.98 0.13 -6.62
N PHE A 36 1.98 1.00 -6.45
CA PHE A 36 1.21 1.56 -7.56
C PHE A 36 2.08 2.45 -8.48
N GLY A 37 2.92 3.32 -7.90
CA GLY A 37 3.82 4.19 -8.64
C GLY A 37 4.90 3.44 -9.43
N GLN A 38 5.25 2.23 -9.01
CA GLN A 38 6.11 1.30 -9.76
C GLN A 38 5.34 0.50 -10.83
N MET A 39 4.08 0.85 -11.11
CA MET A 39 3.19 0.15 -12.04
C MET A 39 3.02 -1.35 -11.72
N CYS A 40 3.20 -1.74 -10.45
CA CYS A 40 2.99 -3.11 -9.98
C CYS A 40 1.49 -3.36 -9.71
N VAL A 41 0.67 -3.16 -10.74
CA VAL A 41 -0.80 -3.18 -10.67
C VAL A 41 -1.40 -4.54 -11.07
N GLU A 42 -0.60 -5.44 -11.62
CA GLU A 42 -0.99 -6.78 -12.04
C GLU A 42 -0.51 -7.86 -11.05
N PRO A 43 -1.23 -9.00 -10.94
CA PRO A 43 -0.85 -10.08 -10.05
C PRO A 43 0.56 -10.61 -10.31
N GLY A 44 1.32 -10.86 -9.24
CA GLY A 44 2.70 -11.37 -9.29
C GLY A 44 3.77 -10.29 -9.44
N GLN A 45 3.39 -9.05 -9.79
CA GLN A 45 4.34 -7.94 -9.80
C GLN A 45 4.67 -7.53 -8.36
N ALA A 46 5.96 -7.32 -8.10
CA ALA A 46 6.46 -7.01 -6.77
C ALA A 46 7.51 -5.91 -6.81
N LYS A 47 7.59 -5.16 -5.71
CA LYS A 47 8.67 -4.20 -5.46
C LYS A 47 9.23 -4.44 -4.08
N ASN A 48 10.48 -4.05 -3.88
CA ASN A 48 11.08 -3.94 -2.55
C ASN A 48 11.59 -2.51 -2.34
N THR A 49 11.14 -1.85 -1.27
CA THR A 49 11.65 -0.52 -0.91
C THR A 49 12.69 -0.67 0.18
N TYR A 50 13.89 -0.18 -0.10
CA TYR A 50 15.02 -0.21 0.83
C TYR A 50 15.16 1.16 1.50
N GLY A 51 14.94 1.20 2.81
CA GLY A 51 15.15 2.37 3.67
C GLY A 51 15.70 1.93 5.03
N THR A 52 15.25 2.57 6.12
CA THR A 52 15.59 2.12 7.49
C THR A 52 15.18 0.66 7.74
N GLY A 53 14.03 0.25 7.18
CA GLY A 53 13.61 -1.15 7.00
C GLY A 53 13.48 -1.53 5.52
N CYS A 54 13.22 -2.80 5.24
CA CYS A 54 12.92 -3.31 3.89
C CYS A 54 11.46 -3.76 3.81
N PHE A 55 10.71 -3.23 2.85
CA PHE A 55 9.30 -3.57 2.65
C PHE A 55 9.09 -4.15 1.25
N LEU A 56 8.94 -5.46 1.21
CA LEU A 56 8.58 -6.21 0.01
C LEU A 56 7.06 -6.24 -0.11
N LEU A 57 6.53 -5.74 -1.22
CA LEU A 57 5.11 -5.85 -1.54
C LEU A 57 4.95 -6.54 -2.89
N MET A 58 4.02 -7.49 -2.96
CA MET A 58 3.63 -8.18 -4.19
C MET A 58 2.12 -8.07 -4.39
N ASN A 59 1.71 -7.59 -5.56
CA ASN A 59 0.30 -7.55 -5.94
C ASN A 59 -0.24 -8.97 -6.17
N THR A 60 -1.42 -9.27 -5.63
CA THR A 60 -2.10 -10.57 -5.73
C THR A 60 -3.45 -10.48 -6.45
N GLY A 61 -3.74 -9.31 -7.02
CA GLY A 61 -4.97 -8.99 -7.75
C GLY A 61 -6.19 -9.04 -6.85
N LYS A 62 -7.27 -9.65 -7.34
CA LYS A 62 -8.55 -9.74 -6.62
C LYS A 62 -8.59 -10.82 -5.54
N LYS A 63 -7.51 -11.58 -5.37
CA LYS A 63 -7.47 -12.71 -4.44
C LYS A 63 -6.61 -12.35 -3.22
N ALA A 64 -7.24 -12.28 -2.05
CA ALA A 64 -6.52 -12.19 -0.79
C ALA A 64 -5.79 -13.50 -0.51
N VAL A 65 -4.47 -13.53 -0.70
CA VAL A 65 -3.66 -14.72 -0.44
C VAL A 65 -3.26 -14.76 1.04
N LYS A 66 -3.66 -15.80 1.77
CA LYS A 66 -3.15 -16.05 3.13
C LYS A 66 -1.72 -16.58 3.07
N SER A 67 -0.80 -15.94 3.79
CA SER A 67 0.59 -16.41 3.83
C SER A 67 0.76 -17.63 4.74
N ALA A 68 1.58 -18.59 4.29
CA ALA A 68 2.11 -19.66 5.12
C ALA A 68 3.54 -19.39 5.61
N HIS A 69 4.14 -18.26 5.21
CA HIS A 69 5.56 -17.93 5.40
C HIS A 69 5.76 -16.61 6.17
N GLY A 70 4.83 -16.27 7.08
CA GLY A 70 4.96 -15.09 7.95
C GLY A 70 4.77 -13.73 7.27
N MET A 71 4.20 -13.69 6.06
CA MET A 71 3.85 -12.44 5.38
C MET A 71 2.44 -11.97 5.74
N LEU A 72 2.20 -10.67 5.63
CA LEU A 72 0.90 -10.06 5.83
C LEU A 72 0.11 -10.03 4.52
N THR A 73 -1.18 -10.37 4.60
CA THR A 73 -2.13 -10.09 3.52
C THR A 73 -2.72 -8.70 3.76
N THR A 74 -2.58 -7.80 2.80
CA THR A 74 -3.05 -6.41 2.91
C THR A 74 -3.82 -5.97 1.68
N ILE A 75 -4.45 -4.80 1.75
CA ILE A 75 -5.10 -4.16 0.60
C ILE A 75 -4.03 -3.36 -0.17
N GLY A 76 -4.10 -3.45 -1.50
CA GLY A 76 -3.35 -2.65 -2.46
C GLY A 76 -4.28 -1.95 -3.44
N CYS A 77 -3.71 -1.40 -4.51
CA CYS A 77 -4.42 -0.63 -5.51
C CYS A 77 -4.30 -1.29 -6.89
N GLY A 78 -5.43 -1.54 -7.54
CA GLY A 78 -5.50 -2.01 -8.92
C GLY A 78 -5.28 -0.88 -9.94
N PRO A 79 -5.17 -1.20 -11.24
CA PRO A 79 -4.76 -0.25 -12.29
C PRO A 79 -5.68 0.97 -12.47
N ARG A 80 -6.92 0.91 -11.99
CA ARG A 80 -7.92 1.99 -12.07
C ARG A 80 -8.37 2.47 -10.69
N GLY A 81 -7.59 2.21 -9.65
CA GLY A 81 -7.96 2.60 -8.28
C GLY A 81 -8.88 1.61 -7.58
N GLU A 82 -9.21 0.47 -8.20
CA GLU A 82 -10.01 -0.58 -7.58
C GLU A 82 -9.25 -1.32 -6.49
N VAL A 83 -10.00 -1.99 -5.61
CA VAL A 83 -9.41 -2.82 -4.57
C VAL A 83 -8.64 -3.99 -5.20
N ALA A 84 -7.35 -4.04 -4.90
CA ALA A 84 -6.50 -5.22 -5.08
C ALA A 84 -5.98 -5.67 -3.72
N TYR A 85 -5.40 -6.85 -3.65
CA TYR A 85 -4.71 -7.36 -2.47
C TYR A 85 -3.22 -7.43 -2.74
N ALA A 86 -2.43 -7.35 -1.68
CA ALA A 86 -1.00 -7.56 -1.73
C ALA A 86 -0.53 -8.49 -0.61
N LEU A 87 0.58 -9.18 -0.88
CA LEU A 87 1.40 -9.80 0.16
C LEU A 87 2.49 -8.82 0.53
N GLU A 88 2.64 -8.58 1.83
CA GLU A 88 3.62 -7.67 2.40
C GLU A 88 4.56 -8.42 3.33
N GLY A 89 5.86 -8.34 3.04
CA GLY A 89 6.94 -8.74 3.94
C GLY A 89 7.60 -7.49 4.48
N ALA A 90 7.44 -7.25 5.78
CA ALA A 90 8.08 -6.13 6.48
C ALA A 90 9.30 -6.62 7.25
N VAL A 91 10.48 -6.10 6.90
CA VAL A 91 11.72 -6.29 7.64
C VAL A 91 12.05 -4.96 8.31
N PHE A 92 11.82 -4.87 9.62
CA PHE A 92 11.93 -3.61 10.37
C PHE A 92 13.37 -3.09 10.51
N ASN A 93 14.38 -3.95 10.38
CA ASN A 93 15.79 -3.58 10.42
C ASN A 93 16.46 -3.90 9.07
N GLY A 94 16.66 -2.86 8.25
CA GLY A 94 17.38 -2.92 6.98
C GLY A 94 18.58 -1.99 7.02
N GLY A 95 18.41 -0.75 6.55
CA GLY A 95 19.45 0.29 6.60
C GLY A 95 19.84 0.74 8.02
N SER A 96 18.96 0.58 9.02
CA SER A 96 19.28 0.88 10.42
C SER A 96 20.46 0.07 10.96
N THR A 97 20.67 -1.14 10.44
CA THR A 97 21.79 -2.00 10.82
C THR A 97 23.13 -1.46 10.32
N VAL A 98 23.15 -0.82 9.14
CA VAL A 98 24.36 -0.16 8.61
C VAL A 98 24.59 1.19 9.27
N GLN A 99 23.54 1.95 9.59
CA GLN A 99 23.63 3.23 10.30
C GLN A 99 24.10 3.08 11.76
N TRP A 100 23.98 1.89 12.34
CA TRP A 100 24.46 1.57 13.68
C TRP A 100 25.98 1.30 13.75
N LEU A 101 26.59 0.87 12.63
CA LEU A 101 28.04 0.67 12.52
C LEU A 101 28.76 2.01 12.32
#